data_AF-A0A924EWS4-F1
#
_entry.id   AF-A0A924EWS4-F1
#
_cell.length_a   1.000
_cell.length_b   1.000
_cell.length_c   1.000
_cell.angle_alpha   90.00
_cell.angle_beta   90.00
_cell.angle_gamma   90.00
#
_symmetry.space_group_name_H-M   'P 1'
#
loop_
_entity.id
_entity.type
_entity.pdbx_description
1 polymer ?
#
loop_
_entity_poly.entity_id
_entity_poly.type
_entity_poly.pdbx_seq_one_letter_code
_entity_poly.pdbx_strand_id
1 'polypeptide(L)' 'MVISSLAQVHALLAELSEERALVRAWMLTGVELYLSATEACGWSDEEYEDWLAAMLQEQLLSP' A
#
# COMPACT_ATOMS: atom_id res chain seq x y z
N MET A 1 -9.42 -4.42 10.98
CA MET A 1 -8.68 -4.35 9.70
C MET A 1 -7.90 -3.04 9.70
N VAL A 2 -6.65 -3.00 9.21
CA VAL A 2 -5.78 -1.81 9.32
C VAL A 2 -6.39 -0.56 8.70
N ILE A 3 -7.00 -0.68 7.51
CA ILE A 3 -7.62 0.46 6.80
C ILE A 3 -8.76 1.09 7.61
N SER A 4 -9.65 0.29 8.21
CA SER A 4 -10.72 0.80 9.05
C SER A 4 -10.20 1.57 10.27
N SER A 5 -9.09 1.11 10.88
CA SER A 5 -8.46 1.82 12.00
C SER A 5 -7.86 3.17 11.56
N LEU A 6 -7.25 3.23 10.37
CA LEU A 6 -6.73 4.49 9.80
C LEU A 6 -7.86 5.48 9.49
N ALA A 7 -8.99 4.99 8.97
CA ALA A 7 -10.18 5.81 8.71
C ALA A 7 -10.75 6.40 10.01
N GLN A 8 -10.87 5.60 11.07
CA GLN A 8 -11.39 6.03 12.37
C GLN A 8 -10.55 7.14 13.02
N VAL A 9 -9.24 7.13 12.82
CA VAL A 9 -8.33 8.16 13.35
C VAL A 9 -8.08 9.31 12.36
N HIS A 10 -8.83 9.36 11.25
CA HIS A 10 -8.70 10.38 10.21
C HIS A 10 -7.28 10.49 9.62
N ALA A 11 -6.54 9.37 9.58
CA ALA A 11 -5.20 9.32 9.00
C ALA A 11 -5.20 9.12 7.48
N LEU A 12 -6.34 8.70 6.91
CA LEU A 12 -6.48 8.60 5.46
C LEU A 12 -6.42 9.98 4.81
N LEU A 13 -5.94 10.04 3.57
CA LEU A 13 -6.03 11.24 2.72
C LEU A 13 -7.45 11.81 2.74
N ALA A 14 -7.59 13.14 2.83
CA ALA A 14 -8.87 13.81 3.10
C ALA A 14 -10.01 13.47 2.13
N GLU A 15 -9.68 13.16 0.86
CA GLU A 15 -10.65 12.78 -0.17
C GLU A 15 -10.76 11.27 -0.40
N LEU A 16 -10.07 10.47 0.41
CA LEU A 16 -10.00 9.02 0.26
C LEU A 16 -11.00 8.33 1.19
N SER A 17 -12.04 7.74 0.60
CA SER A 17 -12.97 6.89 1.36
C SER A 17 -12.29 5.58 1.81
N GLU A 18 -12.80 5.01 2.91
CA GLU A 18 -12.32 3.72 3.42
C GLU A 18 -12.34 2.61 2.36
N GLU A 19 -13.42 2.53 1.58
CA GLU A 19 -13.56 1.56 0.50
C GLU A 19 -12.47 1.73 -0.58
N ARG A 20 -12.19 2.97 -0.99
CA ARG A 20 -11.15 3.25 -1.97
C ARG A 20 -9.75 3.02 -1.40
N ALA A 21 -9.53 3.29 -0.12
CA ALA A 21 -8.29 2.97 0.57
C ALA A 21 -8.05 1.45 0.61
N LEU A 22 -9.10 0.66 0.88
CA LEU A 22 -9.02 -0.80 0.87
C LEU A 22 -8.66 -1.34 -0.51
N VAL A 23 -9.31 -0.83 -1.57
CA VAL A 23 -9.01 -1.21 -2.96
C VAL A 23 -7.55 -0.90 -3.31
N ARG A 24 -7.06 0.28 -2.96
CA ARG A 24 -5.65 0.67 -3.21
C ARG A 24 -4.68 -0.24 -2.48
N ALA A 25 -4.94 -0.51 -1.20
CA ALA A 25 -4.10 -1.40 -0.41
C ALA A 25 -4.03 -2.80 -1.04
N TRP A 26 -5.17 -3.37 -1.44
CA TRP A 26 -5.21 -4.68 -2.11
C TRP A 26 -4.49 -4.72 -3.44
N MET A 27 -4.63 -3.68 -4.27
CA MET A 27 -3.92 -3.62 -5.55
C MET A 27 -2.40 -3.58 -5.36
N LEU A 28 -1.92 -2.89 -4.34
CA LEU A 28 -0.49 -2.75 -4.06
C LEU A 28 0.11 -3.98 -3.38
N THR A 29 -0.64 -4.69 -2.53
CA THR A 29 -0.16 -5.87 -1.80
C THR A 29 -0.41 -7.19 -2.54
N GLY A 30 -0.63 -7.15 -3.86
CA GLY A 30 -0.85 -8.34 -4.67
C GLY A 30 0.42 -9.18 -4.82
N VAL A 31 0.31 -10.50 -4.64
CA VAL A 31 1.47 -11.42 -4.72
C VAL A 31 2.16 -11.40 -6.09
N GLU A 32 1.41 -11.19 -7.17
CA GLU A 32 1.96 -11.09 -8.53
C GLU A 32 2.95 -9.93 -8.68
N LEU A 33 2.71 -8.82 -7.96
CA LEU A 33 3.57 -7.66 -7.99
C LEU A 33 4.91 -7.95 -7.29
N TYR A 34 4.86 -8.63 -6.15
CA TYR A 34 6.05 -9.12 -5.43
C TYR A 34 6.88 -10.06 -6.28
N LEU A 35 6.25 -11.08 -6.89
CA LEU A 35 6.95 -12.05 -7.74
C LEU A 35 7.56 -11.38 -8.98
N SER A 36 6.84 -10.43 -9.60
CA SER A 36 7.37 -9.68 -10.74
C SER A 36 8.58 -8.84 -10.34
N ALA A 37 8.56 -8.19 -9.17
CA ALA A 37 9.67 -7.39 -8.70
C ALA A 37 10.90 -8.25 -8.35
N THR A 38 10.72 -9.32 -7.58
CA THR A 38 11.83 -10.12 -7.04
C THR A 38 12.36 -11.15 -8.03
N GLU A 39 11.47 -11.88 -8.71
CA GLU A 39 11.87 -12.96 -9.63
C GLU A 39 12.20 -12.46 -11.03
N ALA A 40 11.44 -11.48 -11.55
CA ALA A 40 11.62 -11.01 -12.92
C ALA A 40 12.51 -9.75 -13.02
N CYS A 41 12.38 -8.81 -12.09
CA CYS A 41 13.16 -7.57 -12.08
C CYS A 41 14.43 -7.65 -11.20
N GLY A 42 14.60 -8.72 -10.42
CA GLY A 42 15.79 -8.97 -9.63
C GLY A 42 15.92 -8.11 -8.37
N TRP A 43 14.82 -7.55 -7.87
CA TRP A 43 14.81 -6.84 -6.59
C TRP A 43 15.02 -7.81 -5.44
N SER A 44 15.67 -7.34 -4.38
CA SER A 44 15.63 -7.99 -3.08
C SER A 44 14.26 -7.81 -2.40
N ASP A 45 13.98 -8.66 -1.41
CA ASP A 45 12.78 -8.53 -0.58
C ASP A 45 12.74 -7.16 0.11
N GLU A 46 13.88 -6.70 0.63
CA GLU A 46 14.03 -5.40 1.32
C GLU A 46 13.71 -4.23 0.38
N GLU A 47 14.23 -4.23 -0.85
CA GLU A 47 13.91 -3.20 -1.84
C GLU A 47 12.42 -3.16 -2.19
N TYR A 48 11.76 -4.32 -2.30
CA TYR A 48 10.32 -4.38 -2.53
C TYR A 48 9.51 -3.87 -1.34
N GLU A 49 9.89 -4.27 -0.12
CA GLU A 49 9.21 -3.85 1.10
C GLU A 49 9.31 -2.33 1.31
N ASP A 50 10.50 -1.75 1.13
CA ASP A 50 10.71 -0.31 1.23
C ASP A 50 9.89 0.45 0.19
N TRP A 51 9.88 -0.03 -1.06
CA TRP A 51 9.07 0.54 -2.12
C TRP A 51 7.57 0.45 -1.81
N LEU A 52 7.09 -0.71 -1.38
CA LEU A 52 5.68 -0.94 -1.06
C LEU A 52 5.23 -0.06 0.12
N ALA A 53 6.07 0.07 1.15
CA ALA A 53 5.80 0.93 2.29
C ALA A 53 5.66 2.40 1.87
N ALA A 54 6.60 2.89 1.04
CA ALA A 54 6.53 4.25 0.51
C ALA A 54 5.26 4.49 -0.32
N MET A 55 4.91 3.54 -1.21
CA MET A 55 3.70 3.63 -2.03
C MET A 55 2.42 3.60 -1.19
N LEU A 56 2.35 2.74 -0.18
CA LEU A 56 1.18 2.68 0.72
C LEU A 56 1.03 3.98 1.52
N GLN A 57 2.14 4.57 1.99
CA GLN A 57 2.10 5.87 2.65
C GLN A 57 1.57 6.95 1.71
N GLU A 58 2.14 7.07 0.51
CA GLU A 58 1.73 8.07 -0.49
C GLU A 58 0.26 7.92 -0.91
N GLN A 59 -0.20 6.68 -1.11
CA GLN A 59 -1.52 6.42 -1.65
C GLN A 59 -2.65 6.44 -0.61
N LEU A 60 -2.32 6.27 0.67
CA LEU A 60 -3.33 6.11 1.72
C LEU A 60 -3.30 7.24 2.74
N LEU A 61 -2.14 7.74 3.13
CA LEU A 61 -2.00 8.59 4.31
C LEU A 61 -1.94 10.07 3.93
N SER A 62 -2.56 10.91 4.75
CA SER A 62 -2.27 12.35 4.69
C SER A 62 -0.81 12.59 5.06
N PRO A 63 -0.10 13.53 4.38
CA PRO A 63 1.14 14.07 4.91
C PRO A 63 0.94 14.70 6.29
#